data_AF-A0A4Y1ZAE8-F1
#
_entry.id   AF-A0A4Y1ZAE8-F1
#
_cell.length_a   1.000
_cell.length_b   1.000
_cell.length_c   1.000
_cell.angle_alpha   90.00
_cell.angle_beta   90.00
_cell.angle_gamma   90.00
#
_symmetry.space_group_name_H-M   'P 1'
#
loop_
_entity.id
_entity.type
_entity.pdbx_description
1 polymer ?
#
loop_
_entity_poly.entity_id
_entity_poly.type
_entity_poly.pdbx_seq_one_letter_code
_entity_poly.pdbx_strand_id
1 'polypeptide(L)' 'MVEESVLSSLIHADATVDRQGRPIHSFCDAMKARQAEHPDAQIAFLMDKLGLSMT' A
#
# COMPACT_ATOMS: atom_id res chain seq x y z
N MET A 1 -17.26 0.83 -9.97
CA MET A 1 -17.78 1.67 -8.86
C MET A 1 -16.71 2.68 -8.42
N VAL A 2 -17.03 3.73 -7.64
CA VAL A 2 -16.03 4.73 -7.20
C VAL A 2 -14.94 4.10 -6.33
N GLU A 3 -15.32 3.15 -5.46
CA GLU A 3 -14.42 2.50 -4.50
C GLU A 3 -13.31 1.68 -5.16
N GLU A 4 -13.65 0.92 -6.21
CA GLU A 4 -12.68 0.17 -7.01
C GLU A 4 -11.68 1.10 -7.72
N SER A 5 -12.13 2.28 -8.13
CA SER A 5 -11.29 3.29 -8.78
C SER A 5 -10.29 3.90 -7.80
N VAL A 6 -10.71 4.14 -6.55
CA VAL A 6 -9.85 4.64 -5.48
C VAL A 6 -8.78 3.60 -5.12
N LEU A 7 -9.18 2.34 -4.90
CA LEU A 7 -8.25 1.24 -4.62
C LEU A 7 -7.25 1.04 -5.76
N SER A 8 -7.73 1.01 -7.01
CA SER A 8 -6.85 0.90 -8.17
C SER A 8 -5.85 2.05 -8.24
N SER A 9 -6.28 3.29 -7.98
CA SER A 9 -5.39 4.45 -7.96
C SER A 9 -4.33 4.35 -6.87
N LEU A 10 -4.68 3.85 -5.68
CA LEU A 10 -3.75 3.69 -4.57
C LEU A 10 -2.70 2.59 -4.82
N ILE A 11 -3.09 1.48 -5.43
CA ILE A 11 -2.19 0.34 -5.72
C ILE A 11 -1.15 0.73 -6.77
N HIS A 12 -1.54 1.51 -7.79
CA HIS A 12 -0.65 1.93 -8.86
C HIS A 12 0.05 3.26 -8.57
N ALA A 13 -0.18 3.88 -7.41
CA ALA A 13 0.48 5.12 -7.04
C ALA A 13 1.94 4.86 -6.66
N ASP A 14 2.86 5.47 -7.41
CA ASP A 14 4.27 5.47 -7.06
C ASP A 14 4.55 6.32 -5.82
N ALA A 15 5.60 5.95 -5.09
CA ALA A 15 6.12 6.79 -4.02
C ALA A 15 6.53 8.16 -4.59
N THR A 16 6.13 9.23 -3.91
CA THR A 16 6.37 10.60 -4.37
C THR A 16 6.85 11.47 -3.22
N VAL A 17 7.11 12.74 -3.49
CA VAL A 17 7.45 13.74 -2.48
C VAL A 17 6.35 14.78 -2.41
N ASP A 18 5.93 15.12 -1.18
CA ASP A 18 4.96 16.17 -0.97
C ASP A 18 5.54 17.56 -1.26
N ARG A 19 4.69 18.60 -1.21
CA ARG A 19 5.12 20.00 -1.41
C ARG A 19 6.11 20.51 -0.36
N GLN A 20 6.25 19.82 0.77
CA GLN A 20 7.17 20.13 1.86
C GLN A 20 8.47 19.32 1.76
N GLY A 21 8.62 18.51 0.70
CA GLY A 21 9.78 17.64 0.46
C GLY A 21 9.76 16.35 1.28
N ARG A 22 8.63 16.00 1.92
CA ARG A 22 8.52 14.75 2.69
C ARG A 22 8.22 13.58 1.76
N PRO A 23 8.87 12.42 1.96
CA PRO A 23 8.55 11.23 1.20
C PRO A 23 7.13 10.76 1.55
N ILE A 24 6.31 10.58 0.52
CA ILE A 24 5.05 9.86 0.58
C ILE A 24 5.33 8.47 0.04
N HIS A 25 5.28 7.48 0.93
CA HIS A 25 5.38 6.08 0.56
C HIS A 25 4.18 5.66 -0.29
N SER A 26 4.41 4.75 -1.23
CA SER A 26 3.31 4.11 -1.93
C SER A 26 2.42 3.36 -0.94
N PHE A 27 1.16 3.12 -1.30
CA PHE A 27 0.25 2.31 -0.49
C PHE A 27 0.88 0.92 -0.19
N CYS A 28 1.54 0.34 -1.17
CA CYS A 28 2.19 -0.96 -1.09
C CYS A 28 3.36 -0.95 -0.09
N ASP A 29 4.18 0.09 -0.09
CA ASP A 29 5.31 0.22 0.85
C ASP A 29 4.82 0.44 2.28
N ALA A 30 3.77 1.26 2.46
CA ALA A 30 3.16 1.49 3.76
C ALA A 30 2.53 0.22 4.34
N MET A 31 1.88 -0.60 3.49
CA MET A 31 1.33 -1.91 3.89
C MET A 31 2.43 -2.88 4.32
N LYS A 32 3.54 -2.96 3.58
CA LYS A 32 4.70 -3.80 3.94
C LYS A 32 5.34 -3.37 5.26
N ALA A 33 5.57 -2.07 5.43
CA ALA A 33 6.14 -1.52 6.66
C ALA A 33 5.25 -1.83 7.86
N ARG A 34 3.93 -1.60 7.72
CA ARG A 34 2.97 -1.89 8.79
C ARG A 34 2.92 -3.37 9.14
N GLN A 35 2.97 -4.27 8.15
CA GLN A 35 3.00 -5.71 8.40
C GLN A 35 4.29 -6.17 9.09
N ALA A 36 5.42 -5.52 8.81
CA ALA A 36 6.69 -5.83 9.46
C ALA A 36 6.74 -5.37 10.92
N GLU A 37 6.19 -4.19 11.22
CA GLU A 37 6.14 -3.64 12.58
C GLU A 37 5.06 -4.30 13.44
N HIS A 38 3.89 -4.54 12.83
CA HIS A 38 2.71 -5.09 13.49
C HIS A 38 2.05 -6.12 12.57
N PRO A 39 2.48 -7.39 12.65
CA PRO A 39 1.90 -8.46 11.83
C PRO A 39 0.40 -8.57 12.04
N ASP A 40 -0.37 -8.34 10.98
CA ASP A 40 -1.83 -8.40 10.98
C ASP A 40 -2.29 -9.37 9.88
N ALA A 41 -3.17 -10.31 10.24
CA ALA A 41 -3.69 -11.30 9.30
C ALA A 41 -4.54 -10.66 8.19
N GLN A 42 -5.22 -9.54 8.46
CA GLN A 42 -6.02 -8.82 7.49
C GLN A 42 -5.14 -8.07 6.48
N ILE A 43 -4.04 -7.47 6.95
CA ILE A 43 -3.07 -6.82 6.07
C ILE A 43 -2.39 -7.88 5.20
N ALA A 44 -1.99 -9.02 5.76
CA ALA A 44 -1.44 -10.14 4.99
C ALA A 44 -2.42 -10.65 3.91
N PHE A 45 -3.70 -10.81 4.26
CA PHE A 45 -4.75 -11.18 3.31
C PHE A 45 -4.92 -10.14 2.19
N LEU A 46 -4.92 -8.85 2.53
CA LEU A 46 -4.99 -7.77 1.55
C LEU A 46 -3.76 -7.75 0.64
N MET A 47 -2.56 -7.89 1.19
CA MET A 47 -1.33 -7.99 0.41
C MET A 47 -1.38 -9.16 -0.57
N ASP A 48 -1.94 -10.30 -0.17
CA ASP A 48 -2.14 -11.45 -1.05
C ASP A 48 -3.13 -11.18 -2.18
N LYS A 49 -4.29 -10.61 -1.86
CA LYS A 49 -5.31 -10.25 -2.87
C LYS A 49 -4.84 -9.21 -3.87
N LEU A 50 -3.88 -8.37 -3.47
CA LEU A 50 -3.33 -7.32 -4.30
C LEU A 50 -2.06 -7.75 -5.06
N GLY A 51 -1.61 -9.00 -4.90
CA GLY A 51 -0.38 -9.50 -5.54
C GLY A 51 0.91 -8.87 -4.99
N LEU A 52 0.85 -8.36 -3.75
CA LEU A 52 1.95 -7.71 -3.05
C LEU A 52 2.66 -8.65 -2.06
N SER A 53 2.10 -9.84 -1.83
CA SER A 53 2.76 -10.93 -1.11
C SER A 53 3.95 -11.41 -1.94
N MET A 54 5.16 -11.03 -1.51
CA MET A 54 6.39 -11.60 -2.06
C MET A 54 6.47 -13.08 -1.67
N THR A 55 6.75 -13.91 -2.67
CA THR A 55 7.28 -15.27 -2.51
C THR A 55 8.70 -15.21 -1.97
#